data_AF-A0AAE3FLK3-F1
#
_entry.id   AF-A0AAE3FLK3-F1
#
_cell.length_a   1.000
_cell.length_b   1.000
_cell.length_c   1.000
_cell.angle_alpha   90.00
_cell.angle_beta   90.00
_cell.angle_gamma   90.00
#
_symmetry.space_group_name_H-M   'P 1'
#
loop_
_entity.id
_entity.type
_entity.pdbx_description
1 polymer ?
#
loop_
_entity_poly.entity_id
_entity_poly.type
_entity_poly.pdbx_seq_one_letter_code
_entity_poly.pdbx_strand_id
1 'polypeptide(L)'
;MNLEEFLNCGAVKCLKTGQFCVEVDGIRVLFNVEVNLGAVTQLKLKSANYKVNCNVEVDTRTERVISVECVGFKEEKIRLTLLDCFKERGLLHKGLIF
;
A
#
# COMPACT_ATOMS: atom_id res chain seq x y z
N MET A 1 14.41 1.60 -3.50
CA MET A 1 13.14 0.85 -3.38
C MET A 1 12.43 0.83 -4.74
N ASN A 2 12.19 -0.36 -5.29
CA ASN A 2 11.41 -0.53 -6.52
C ASN A 2 9.92 -0.64 -6.16
N LEU A 3 9.11 0.36 -6.48
CA LEU A 3 7.67 0.40 -6.13
C LEU A 3 6.87 -0.74 -6.76
N GLU A 4 7.25 -1.17 -7.96
CA GLU A 4 6.57 -2.26 -8.66
C GLU A 4 6.77 -3.59 -7.93
N GLU A 5 7.96 -3.83 -7.38
CA GLU A 5 8.23 -5.02 -6.57
C GLU A 5 7.59 -4.93 -5.19
N PHE A 6 7.48 -3.71 -4.65
CA PHE A 6 6.93 -3.44 -3.32
C PHE A 6 5.40 -3.61 -3.25
N LEU A 7 4.68 -3.23 -4.31
CA LEU A 7 3.21 -3.19 -4.37
C LEU A 7 2.61 -4.16 -5.39
N ASN A 8 3.23 -5.33 -5.57
CA ASN A 8 2.72 -6.36 -6.48
C ASN A 8 2.62 -7.71 -5.77
N CYS A 9 1.57 -7.93 -4.98
CA CYS A 9 1.35 -9.19 -4.26
C CYS A 9 -0.15 -9.47 -4.15
N GLY A 10 -0.53 -10.75 -4.20
CA GLY A 10 -1.92 -11.20 -4.06
C GLY A 10 -2.93 -10.38 -4.87
N ALA A 11 -3.76 -9.61 -4.15
CA ALA A 11 -4.81 -8.75 -4.69
C ALA A 11 -4.37 -7.32 -5.06
N VAL A 12 -3.10 -6.98 -4.86
CA VAL A 12 -2.47 -5.72 -5.27
C VAL A 12 -1.62 -5.96 -6.51
N LYS A 13 -1.92 -5.26 -7.60
CA LYS A 13 -1.23 -5.40 -8.88
C LYS A 13 -0.75 -4.07 -9.41
N CYS A 14 0.51 -4.02 -9.86
CA CYS A 14 1.00 -2.87 -10.61
C CYS A 14 0.51 -2.94 -12.06
N LEU A 15 -0.11 -1.87 -12.54
CA LEU A 15 -0.52 -1.71 -13.93
C LEU A 15 0.63 -1.11 -14.73
N LYS A 16 0.65 -1.39 -16.04
CA LYS A 16 1.64 -0.81 -16.98
C LYS A 16 1.61 0.72 -17.04
N THR A 17 0.55 1.33 -16.53
CA THR A 17 0.39 2.79 -16.42
C THR A 17 1.10 3.38 -15.20
N GLY A 18 1.75 2.57 -14.36
CA GLY A 18 2.36 3.00 -13.10
C GLY A 18 1.36 3.17 -11.95
N GLN A 19 0.08 2.82 -12.18
CA GLN A 19 -0.96 2.80 -11.16
C GLN A 19 -1.03 1.44 -10.47
N PHE A 20 -1.49 1.41 -9.23
CA PHE A 20 -1.72 0.16 -8.50
C PHE A 20 -3.20 -0.16 -8.46
N CYS A 21 -3.55 -1.42 -8.63
CA CYS A 21 -4.90 -1.92 -8.54
C CYS A 21 -5.02 -2.79 -7.29
N VAL A 22 -5.92 -2.43 -6.38
CA VAL A 22 -6.31 -3.24 -5.23
C VAL A 22 -7.70 -3.79 -5.49
N GLU A 23 -7.85 -5.11 -5.51
CA GLU A 23 -9.16 -5.75 -5.69
C GLU A 23 -9.79 -6.12 -4.33
N VAL A 24 -10.97 -5.56 -4.04
CA VAL A 24 -11.73 -5.81 -2.80
C VAL A 24 -13.19 -6.12 -3.11
N ASP A 25 -13.67 -7.30 -2.70
CA ASP A 25 -15.03 -7.80 -3.00
C ASP A 25 -15.39 -7.72 -4.51
N GLY A 26 -14.45 -8.04 -5.39
CA GLY A 26 -14.64 -7.95 -6.85
C GLY A 26 -14.63 -6.53 -7.42
N ILE A 27 -14.35 -5.51 -6.59
CA ILE A 27 -14.20 -4.11 -7.01
C ILE A 27 -12.71 -3.77 -7.16
N ARG A 28 -12.35 -3.19 -8.29
CA ARG A 28 -10.96 -2.74 -8.56
C ARG A 28 -10.79 -1.27 -8.22
N VAL A 29 -10.03 -1.00 -7.17
CA VAL A 29 -9.66 0.36 -6.76
C VAL A 29 -8.28 0.68 -7.34
N LEU A 30 -8.21 1.75 -8.13
CA LEU A 30 -6.98 2.19 -8.77
C LEU A 30 -6.33 3.29 -7.94
N PHE A 31 -5.04 3.19 -7.68
CA PHE A 31 -4.27 4.15 -6.89
C PHE A 31 -3.12 4.75 -7.69
N ASN A 32 -2.98 6.06 -7.59
CA ASN A 32 -1.75 6.78 -7.92
C ASN A 32 -0.86 6.84 -6.67
N VAL A 33 0.45 6.79 -6.86
CA VAL A 33 1.42 6.81 -5.76
C VAL A 33 2.26 8.05 -5.81
N GLU A 34 2.26 8.78 -4.71
CA GLU A 34 3.20 9.85 -4.45
C GLU A 34 4.17 9.39 -3.37
N VAL A 35 5.47 9.53 -3.64
CA VAL A 35 6.54 9.11 -2.72
C VAL A 35 7.21 10.34 -2.13
N ASN A 36 7.17 10.45 -0.81
CA ASN A 36 7.93 11.45 -0.07
C ASN A 36 9.10 10.74 0.62
N LEU A 37 10.31 10.97 0.09
CA LEU A 37 11.53 10.36 0.59
C LEU A 37 12.00 11.07 1.86
N GLY A 38 12.43 10.29 2.86
CA GLY A 38 12.92 10.79 4.14
C GLY A 38 13.46 9.63 4.99
N ALA A 39 13.85 9.91 6.23
CA ALA A 39 14.25 8.86 7.18
C ALA A 39 13.15 7.81 7.34
N VAL A 40 11.91 8.28 7.37
CA VAL A 40 10.71 7.49 7.09
C VAL A 40 10.22 7.93 5.72
N THR A 41 10.14 6.98 4.78
CA THR A 41 9.53 7.23 3.46
C THR A 41 8.04 7.07 3.57
N GLN A 42 7.29 8.06 3.09
CA GLN A 42 5.84 8.00 3.04
C GLN A 42 5.36 7.75 1.60
N LEU A 43 4.54 6.71 1.42
CA LEU A 43 3.84 6.41 0.18
C LEU A 43 2.39 6.85 0.34
N LYS A 44 1.96 7.87 -0.40
CA LYS A 44 0.57 8.31 -0.44
C LYS A 44 -0.11 7.66 -1.63
N LEU A 45 -1.02 6.73 -1.36
CA LEU A 45 -1.84 6.03 -2.33
C LEU A 45 -3.16 6.81 -2.48
N LYS A 46 -3.32 7.56 -3.56
CA LYS A 46 -4.53 8.34 -3.84
C LYS A 46 -5.38 7.62 -4.87
N SER A 47 -6.62 7.26 -4.51
CA SER A 47 -7.49 6.55 -5.44
C SER A 47 -7.92 7.44 -6.61
N ALA A 48 -7.91 6.87 -7.82
CA ALA A 48 -8.28 7.51 -9.06
C ALA A 48 -9.78 7.33 -9.41
N ASN A 49 -10.43 6.28 -8.89
CA ASN A 49 -11.81 5.92 -9.26
C ASN A 49 -12.79 5.82 -8.08
N TYR A 50 -12.30 5.81 -6.83
CA TYR A 50 -13.09 5.88 -5.60
C TYR A 50 -12.58 6.96 -4.63
N LYS A 51 -13.40 7.37 -3.66
CA LYS A 51 -12.99 8.27 -2.57
C LYS A 51 -12.30 7.48 -1.45
N VAL A 52 -11.06 7.06 -1.67
CA VAL A 52 -10.21 6.44 -0.65
C VAL A 52 -8.76 6.83 -0.82
N ASN A 53 -8.09 7.16 0.27
CA ASN A 53 -6.65 7.46 0.27
C ASN A 53 -5.99 6.59 1.32
N CYS A 54 -4.79 6.10 1.05
CA CYS A 54 -3.98 5.41 2.03
C CYS A 54 -2.61 6.05 2.15
N ASN A 55 -2.06 6.05 3.35
CA ASN A 55 -0.69 6.40 3.65
C ASN A 55 0.02 5.16 4.17
N VAL A 56 1.16 4.83 3.56
CA VAL A 56 2.05 3.76 4.01
C VAL A 56 3.35 4.40 4.42
N GLU A 57 3.80 4.13 5.64
CA GLU A 57 5.09 4.60 6.12
C GLU A 57 6.09 3.45 6.16
N VAL A 58 7.28 3.72 5.64
CA VAL A 58 8.36 2.75 5.51
C VAL A 58 9.60 3.32 6.18
N ASP A 59 10.14 2.59 7.16
CA ASP A 59 11.46 2.89 7.70
C ASP A 59 12.52 2.54 6.65
N THR A 60 13.21 3.56 6.14
CA THR A 60 14.23 3.39 5.09
C THR A 60 15.47 2.64 5.56
N ARG A 61 15.75 2.60 6.86
CA ARG A 61 16.93 1.91 7.40
C ARG A 61 16.75 0.40 7.40
N THR A 62 15.52 -0.04 7.66
CA THR A 62 15.17 -1.46 7.76
C THR A 62 14.39 -1.96 6.55
N GLU A 63 14.01 -1.05 5.65
CA GLU A 63 13.11 -1.29 4.51
C GLU A 63 11.79 -1.96 4.94
N ARG A 64 11.30 -1.60 6.14
CA ARG A 64 10.08 -2.18 6.72
C ARG A 64 8.93 -1.20 6.76
N VAL A 65 7.74 -1.70 6.45
CA VAL A 65 6.48 -0.99 6.68
C VAL A 65 6.25 -0.88 8.18
N ILE A 66 6.05 0.36 8.65
CA ILE A 66 5.81 0.68 10.07
C ILE A 66 4.37 1.12 10.33
N SER A 67 3.67 1.66 9.32
CA SER A 67 2.25 2.00 9.44
C SER A 67 1.54 1.92 8.08
N VAL A 68 0.25 1.58 8.12
CA VAL A 68 -0.67 1.64 6.97
C VAL A 68 -1.98 2.21 7.45
N GLU A 69 -2.31 3.39 6.97
CA GLU A 69 -3.56 4.07 7.28
C GLU A 69 -4.34 4.26 5.99
N CYS A 70 -5.65 3.99 6.02
CA CYS A 70 -6.54 4.24 4.89
C CYS A 70 -7.76 5.01 5.39
N VAL A 71 -8.28 5.93 4.58
CA VAL A 71 -9.47 6.71 4.87
C VAL A 71 -10.39 6.74 3.66
N GLY A 72 -11.65 6.36 3.86
CA GLY A 72 -12.73 6.44 2.87
C GLY A 72 -13.34 5.09 2.47
N PHE A 73 -13.64 4.94 1.17
CA PHE A 73 -14.35 3.77 0.65
C PHE A 73 -13.66 2.45 1.02
N LYS A 74 -14.36 1.59 1.79
CA LYS A 74 -13.88 0.27 2.24
C LYS A 74 -12.46 0.31 2.84
N GLU A 75 -12.15 1.38 3.57
CA GLU A 75 -10.81 1.65 4.11
C GLU A 75 -10.21 0.47 4.87
N GLU A 76 -10.99 -0.21 5.71
CA GLU A 76 -10.51 -1.33 6.51
C GLU A 76 -10.12 -2.52 5.63
N LYS A 77 -10.96 -2.89 4.65
CA LYS A 77 -10.67 -4.00 3.74
C LYS A 77 -9.46 -3.71 2.87
N ILE A 78 -9.34 -2.48 2.38
CA ILE A 78 -8.19 -2.04 1.58
C ILE A 78 -6.92 -2.07 2.43
N ARG A 79 -6.99 -1.54 3.66
CA ARG A 79 -5.88 -1.58 4.62
C ARG A 79 -5.42 -3.00 4.89
N LEU A 80 -6.35 -3.92 5.20
CA LEU A 80 -6.04 -5.33 5.42
C LEU A 80 -5.41 -5.98 4.19
N THR A 81 -5.92 -5.68 2.99
CA THR A 81 -5.37 -6.21 1.73
C THR A 81 -3.92 -5.73 1.50
N LEU A 82 -3.63 -4.46 1.79
CA LEU A 82 -2.27 -3.91 1.70
C LEU A 82 -1.35 -4.57 2.74
N LEU A 83 -1.83 -4.72 3.97
CA LEU A 83 -1.08 -5.36 5.05
C LEU A 83 -0.74 -6.82 4.74
N ASP A 84 -1.69 -7.58 4.19
CA ASP A 84 -1.46 -8.96 3.76
C ASP A 84 -0.42 -9.04 2.64
N CYS A 85 -0.49 -8.14 1.66
CA CYS A 85 0.51 -8.01 0.61
C CYS A 85 1.92 -7.76 1.20
N PHE A 86 2.06 -6.82 2.15
CA PHE A 86 3.33 -6.56 2.82
C PHE A 86 3.79 -7.72 3.70
N LYS A 87 2.86 -8.48 4.28
CA LYS A 87 3.15 -9.70 5.05
C LYS A 87 3.72 -10.80 4.18
N GLU A 88 3.09 -11.08 3.03
CA GLU A 88 3.57 -12.07 2.06
C GLU A 88 4.99 -11.77 1.57
N ARG A 89 5.29 -10.48 1.39
CA ARG A 89 6.61 -10.00 0.99
C ARG A 89 7.62 -9.96 2.13
N GLY A 90 7.19 -10.23 3.36
CA GLY A 90 8.03 -10.13 4.55
C GLY A 90 8.55 -8.71 4.79
N LEU A 91 7.76 -7.69 4.46
CA LEU A 91 8.10 -6.26 4.56
C LEU A 91 7.58 -5.62 5.86
N LEU A 92 6.74 -6.30 6.63
CA LEU A 92 6.21 -5.76 7.88
C LEU A 92 7.30 -5.65 8.95
N HIS A 93 7.23 -4.58 9.75
CA HIS A 93 8.02 -4.47 10.97
C HIS A 93 7.50 -5.45 12.04
N LYS A 94 8.41 -6.08 12.82
CA LYS A 94 8.06 -7.12 13.80
C LYS A 94 7.13 -6.67 14.92
N GLY A 95 6.92 -5.35 15.08
CA GLY A 95 6.03 -4.74 16.06
C GLY A 95 4.64 -4.34 15.54
N LEU A 96 4.34 -4.54 14.25
CA LEU A 96 2.96 -4.40 13.75
C LEU A 96 2.15 -5.61 14.24
N ILE A 97 1.43 -5.42 15.35
CA ILE A 97 0.47 -6.39 15.88
C ILE A 97 -0.88 -6.10 15.21
N PHE A 98 -1.46 -7.14 14.60
CA PHE A 98 -2.74 -7.12 13.89
C PHE A 98 -3.91 -7.42 14.82
#